data_AF-A0AAV8XN26-F1
#
_entry.id   AF-A0AAV8XN26-F1
#
_cell.length_a   1.000
_cell.length_b   1.000
_cell.length_c   1.000
_cell.angle_alpha   90.00
_cell.angle_beta   90.00
_cell.angle_gamma   90.00
#
_symmetry.space_group_name_H-M   'P 1'
#
loop_
_entity.id
_entity.type
_entity.pdbx_description
1 polymer ?
#
loop_
_entity_poly.entity_id
_entity_poly.type
_entity_poly.pdbx_seq_one_letter_code
_entity_poly.pdbx_strand_id
1 'polypeptide(L)' 'MYDKAKEDLSWALRLNENCLKSWLLLAKANFESKNFKEYNKAIEDAIQRNPGDAPFIRDFKASLEKEDKDEGEAKAGKD' A
#
# COMPACT_ATOMS: atom_id res chain seq x y z
N MET A 1 6.87 4.01 -13.75
CA MET A 1 5.88 4.90 -13.07
C MET A 1 5.94 4.73 -11.56
N TYR A 2 5.85 3.50 -11.04
CA TYR A 2 5.90 3.24 -9.60
C TYR A 2 7.23 3.63 -8.93
N ASP A 3 8.38 3.56 -9.61
CA ASP A 3 9.66 3.99 -9.01
C ASP A 3 9.70 5.47 -8.66
N LYS A 4 9.24 6.33 -9.58
CA LYS A 4 9.12 7.76 -9.31
C LYS A 4 8.13 8.06 -8.19
N ALA A 5 6.99 7.36 -8.16
CA ALA A 5 6.02 7.49 -7.08
C ALA A 5 6.65 7.12 -5.72
N LYS A 6 7.41 6.02 -5.64
CA LYS A 6 8.12 5.62 -4.41
C LYS A 6 9.16 6.65 -3.98
N GLU A 7 9.87 7.28 -4.92
CA GLU A 7 10.83 8.36 -4.63
C GLU A 7 10.13 9.61 -4.08
N ASP A 8 9.07 10.08 -4.73
CA ASP A 8 8.30 11.24 -4.29
C ASP A 8 7.69 11.01 -2.89
N LEU A 9 7.19 9.80 -2.62
CA LEU A 9 6.65 9.41 -1.32
C LEU A 9 7.74 9.32 -0.25
N SER A 10 8.94 8.85 -0.59
CA SER A 10 10.10 8.87 0.31
C SER A 10 10.44 10.30 0.74
N TRP A 11 10.42 11.26 -0.20
CA TRP A 11 10.59 12.67 0.13
C TRP A 11 9.46 13.22 1.01
N ALA A 12 8.20 12.88 0.72
CA ALA A 12 7.07 13.30 1.56
C ALA A 12 7.20 12.76 2.99
N LEU A 13 7.63 11.51 3.16
CA LEU A 13 7.85 10.88 4.47
C LEU A 13 9.07 11.45 5.21
N ARG A 14 10.07 11.97 4.51
CA ARG A 14 11.15 12.75 5.15
C ARG A 14 10.65 14.06 5.75
N LEU A 15 9.65 14.70 5.12
CA LEU A 15 9.05 15.94 5.61
C LEU A 15 8.03 15.70 6.73
N ASN A 16 7.23 14.65 6.61
CA ASN A 16 6.29 14.21 7.64
C ASN A 16 6.26 12.69 7.70
N GLU A 17 7.03 12.15 8.64
CA GLU A 17 7.18 10.71 8.82
C GLU A 17 5.89 10.01 9.26
N ASN A 18 4.93 10.74 9.84
CA ASN A 18 3.65 10.19 10.28
C ASN A 18 2.53 10.41 9.26
N CYS A 19 2.83 10.89 8.05
CA CYS A 19 1.82 11.11 7.02
C CYS A 19 1.18 9.78 6.58
N LEU A 20 0.01 9.45 7.14
CA LEU A 20 -0.73 8.23 6.84
C LEU A 20 -0.96 8.05 5.34
N LYS A 21 -1.38 9.11 4.64
CA LYS A 21 -1.63 9.06 3.19
C LYS A 21 -0.39 8.66 2.40
N SER A 22 0.79 9.17 2.78
CA SER A 22 2.04 8.81 2.09
C SER A 22 2.40 7.34 2.31
N TRP A 23 2.21 6.82 3.53
CA TRP A 23 2.42 5.40 3.81
C TRP A 23 1.47 4.50 3.01
N LEU A 24 0.17 4.82 2.94
CA LEU A 24 -0.79 4.02 2.18
C LEU A 24 -0.53 4.05 0.67
N LEU A 25 -0.13 5.19 0.13
CA LEU A 25 0.27 5.29 -1.28
C LEU A 25 1.57 4.52 -1.56
N LEU A 26 2.51 4.50 -0.61
CA LEU A 26 3.75 3.73 -0.74
C LEU A 26 3.46 2.23 -0.71
N ALA A 27 2.59 1.79 0.20
CA ALA A 27 2.11 0.42 0.26
C ALA A 27 1.44 0.01 -1.07
N LYS A 28 0.50 0.82 -1.58
CA LYS A 28 -0.16 0.56 -2.88
C LYS A 28 0.84 0.49 -4.02
N ALA A 29 1.77 1.46 -4.14
CA ALA A 29 2.77 1.44 -5.20
C ALA A 29 3.64 0.17 -5.17
N ASN A 30 4.02 -0.30 -3.98
CA ASN A 30 4.74 -1.57 -3.83
C ASN A 30 3.87 -2.77 -4.22
N PHE A 31 2.61 -2.81 -3.78
CA PHE A 31 1.65 -3.87 -4.12
C PHE A 31 1.42 -3.99 -5.63
N GLU A 32 1.15 -2.88 -6.31
CA GLU A 32 0.95 -2.82 -7.77
C GLU A 32 2.20 -3.22 -8.56
N SER A 33 3.38 -2.89 -8.03
CA SER A 33 4.67 -3.34 -8.58
C SER A 33 5.06 -4.78 -8.19
N LYS A 34 4.16 -5.51 -7.53
CA LYS A 34 4.35 -6.89 -7.02
C LYS A 34 5.54 -7.04 -6.05
N ASN A 35 5.96 -5.95 -5.41
CA ASN A 35 6.97 -5.93 -4.35
C ASN A 35 6.32 -6.12 -2.98
N PHE A 36 5.80 -7.32 -2.72
CA PHE A 36 5.00 -7.61 -1.52
C PHE A 36 5.76 -7.46 -0.20
N LYS A 37 7.09 -7.63 -0.21
CA LYS A 37 7.93 -7.42 0.97
C LYS A 37 7.85 -5.96 1.45
N GLU A 38 8.09 -5.01 0.56
CA GLU A 38 8.05 -3.58 0.89
C GLU A 38 6.62 -3.08 1.10
N TYR A 39 5.63 -3.69 0.43
CA TYR A 39 4.22 -3.45 0.73
C TYR A 39 3.87 -3.77 2.19
N ASN A 40 4.20 -4.97 2.67
CA ASN A 40 3.90 -5.37 4.05
C ASN A 40 4.61 -4.46 5.06
N LYS A 41 5.87 -4.15 4.79
CA LYS A 41 6.64 -3.20 5.62
C LYS A 41 5.97 -1.83 5.70
N ALA A 42 5.52 -1.27 4.56
CA ALA A 42 4.84 0.02 4.54
C ALA A 42 3.50 0.00 5.31
N ILE A 43 2.77 -1.11 5.29
CA ILE A 43 1.56 -1.28 6.11
C ILE A 43 1.90 -1.33 7.62
N GLU A 44 2.93 -2.08 8.00
CA GLU A 44 3.40 -2.15 9.39
C GLU A 44 3.85 -0.79 9.90
N ASP A 45 4.65 -0.06 9.12
CA ASP A 45 5.09 1.31 9.43
C ASP A 45 3.89 2.27 9.55
N ALA A 46 2.88 2.15 8.67
CA ALA A 46 1.66 2.95 8.76
C ALA A 46 0.94 2.75 10.09
N ILE A 47 0.77 1.48 10.52
CA ILE A 47 0.10 1.11 11.77
C ILE A 47 0.90 1.58 12.99
N GLN A 48 2.22 1.37 12.98
CA GLN A 48 3.08 1.76 14.09
C GLN A 48 3.06 3.27 14.31
N ARG A 49 3.03 4.05 13.23
CA ARG A 49 3.06 5.51 13.28
C ARG A 49 1.68 6.15 13.48
N ASN A 50 0.62 5.45 13.10
CA ASN A 50 -0.77 5.90 13.22
C ASN A 50 -1.61 4.84 13.94
N PRO A 51 -1.34 4.56 15.23
CA PRO A 51 -2.00 3.46 15.94
C PRO A 51 -3.52 3.66 16.08
N GLY A 52 -4.00 4.90 16.10
CA GLY A 52 -5.44 5.22 16.11
C GLY A 52 -6.16 4.84 14.82
N ASP A 53 -5.43 4.79 13.70
CA ASP A 53 -5.96 4.47 12.37
C ASP A 53 -5.75 2.99 12.02
N ALA A 54 -5.24 2.16 12.93
CA ALA A 54 -4.95 0.76 12.67
C ALA A 54 -6.16 -0.04 12.11
N PRO A 55 -7.42 0.15 12.57
CA PRO A 55 -8.57 -0.48 11.94
C PRO A 55 -8.72 -0.10 10.47
N PHE A 56 -8.67 1.20 10.18
CA PHE A 56 -8.76 1.73 8.81
C PHE A 56 -7.65 1.21 7.89
N ILE A 57 -6.41 1.13 8.40
CA ILE A 57 -5.27 0.62 7.62
C ILE A 57 -5.44 -0.87 7.28
N ARG A 58 -5.99 -1.67 8.21
CA ARG A 58 -6.28 -3.09 7.95
C ARG A 58 -7.39 -3.26 6.90
N ASP A 59 -8.42 -2.42 6.95
CA ASP A 59 -9.49 -2.42 5.95
C ASP A 59 -8.96 -2.02 4.56
N PHE A 60 -8.06 -1.04 4.49
CA PHE A 60 -7.35 -0.68 3.27
C PHE A 60 -6.56 -1.86 2.69
N LYS A 61 -5.77 -2.56 3.52
CA LYS A 61 -5.02 -3.76 3.12
C LYS A 61 -5.95 -4.86 2.60
N ALA A 62 -7.02 -5.16 3.32
CA ALA A 62 -7.99 -6.17 2.91
C ALA A 62 -8.68 -5.83 1.59
N SER A 63 -8.98 -4.54 1.37
CA SER A 63 -9.61 -4.07 0.13
C SER A 63 -8.69 -4.24 -1.08
N LEU A 64 -7.41 -3.86 -0.97
CA LEU A 64 -6.43 -4.05 -2.05
C LEU A 64 -6.23 -5.53 -2.41
N GLU A 65 -6.13 -6.40 -1.39
CA GLU A 65 -5.95 -7.84 -1.60
C GLU A 65 -7.17 -8.50 -2.23
N LYS A 66 -8.37 -8.00 -1.89
CA LYS A 66 -9.60 -8.44 -2.54
C LYS A 66 -9.67 -7.99 -4.01
N GLU A 67 -9.36 -6.73 -4.30
CA GLU A 67 -9.35 -6.19 -5.67
C GLU A 67 -8.44 -7.01 -6.60
N ASP A 68 -7.21 -7.34 -6.15
CA ASP A 68 -6.27 -8.15 -6.93
C ASP A 68 -6.78 -9.57 -7.19
N LYS A 69 -7.45 -10.17 -6.20
CA LYS A 69 -8.06 -11.49 -6.33
C LYS A 69 -9.21 -11.48 -7.34
N ASP A 70 -10.12 -10.50 -7.22
CA ASP A 70 -11.27 -10.37 -8.11
C ASP A 70 -10.80 -10.11 -9.57
N GLU A 71 -9.74 -9.31 -9.77
CA GLU A 71 -9.12 -9.12 -11.08
C GLU A 71 -8.48 -10.39 -11.65
N GLY A 72 -7.85 -11.21 -10.80
CA GLY A 72 -7.27 -12.49 -11.20
C GLY A 72 -8.33 -13.47 -11.69
N GLU A 73 -9.44 -13.59 -10.96
CA GLU A 73 -10.56 -14.47 -11.32
C GLU A 73 -11.27 -14.01 -12.61
N ALA A 74 -11.47 -12.70 -12.78
CA ALA A 74 -12.08 -12.13 -13.98
C ALA A 74 -11.24 -12.34 -15.26
N LYS A 75 -9.91 -12.47 -15.12
CA LYS A 75 -9.00 -12.80 -16.24
C LYS A 75 -9.04 -14.29 -16.57
N ALA A 76 -9.10 -15.16 -15.55
CA ALA A 76 -9.09 -16.62 -15.73
C ALA A 76 -10.42 -17.20 -16.29
N GLY A 77 -11.57 -16.55 -16.04
CA GLY A 77 -12.87 -16.99 -16.54
C GLY A 77 -13.19 -16.60 -18.00
N LYS A 78 -12.24 -16.03 -18.74
CA LYS A 78 -12.40 -15.59 -20.15
C LYS A 78 -11.69 -16.48 -21.17
N ASP A 79 -11.05 -17.56 -20.72
CA ASP A 79 -10.36 -18.57 -21.54
C ASP A 79 -11.22 -19.83 -21.73
#